data_AF-A0A933G5J9-F1
#
_entry.id   AF-A0A933G5J9-F1
#
_cell.length_a   1.000
_cell.length_b   1.000
_cell.length_c   1.000
_cell.angle_alpha   90.00
_cell.angle_beta   90.00
_cell.angle_gamma   90.00
#
_symmetry.space_group_name_H-M   'P 1'
#
loop_
_entity.id
_entity.type
_entity.pdbx_description
1 polymer ?
#
loop_
_entity_poly.entity_id
_entity_poly.type
_entity_poly.pdbx_seq_one_letter_code
_entity_poly.pdbx_strand_id
1 'polypeptide(L)'
;MPRIAGVDIPNDKRIEYSLQYIYGIGPQLARQILKEAGIDAGAKAGSLTEDEVARIAGVVSRSYVVEGQLRRQVQQNIARLKE
;
A
#
# COMPACT_ATOMS: atom_id res chain seq x y z
N MET A 1 -1.82 3.80 15.08
CA MET A 1 -2.28 3.69 13.68
C MET A 1 -1.06 3.25 12.90
N PRO A 2 -1.07 2.11 12.20
CA PRO A 2 0.06 1.70 11.40
C PRO A 2 0.18 2.64 10.22
N ARG A 3 1.34 3.28 10.13
CA ARG A 3 1.72 4.10 8.99
C ARG A 3 2.47 3.23 8.00
N ILE A 4 1.93 3.09 6.79
CA ILE A 4 2.54 2.27 5.74
C ILE A 4 2.76 3.17 4.53
N ALA A 5 4.01 3.20 4.03
CA ALA A 5 4.43 4.04 2.91
C ALA A 5 4.09 5.55 3.06
N GLY A 6 4.08 6.05 4.30
CA GLY A 6 3.75 7.44 4.61
C GLY A 6 2.25 7.75 4.69
N VAL A 7 1.39 6.75 4.59
CA VAL A 7 -0.08 6.88 4.72
C VAL A 7 -0.54 6.22 6.00
N ASP A 8 -1.41 6.92 6.74
CA ASP A 8 -2.05 6.39 7.94
C ASP A 8 -3.28 5.56 7.54
N ILE A 9 -3.29 4.28 7.93
CA ILE A 9 -4.31 3.34 7.48
C ILE A 9 -5.35 3.08 8.58
N PRO A 10 -6.66 2.89 8.25
CA PRO A 10 -7.67 2.55 9.24
C PRO A 10 -7.39 1.23 9.97
N ASN A 11 -7.43 1.26 11.31
CA ASN A 11 -7.13 0.12 12.20
C ASN A 11 -8.29 -0.87 12.33
N ASP A 12 -9.51 -0.38 12.14
CA ASP A 12 -10.79 -1.06 12.37
C ASP A 12 -11.13 -2.08 11.28
N LYS A 13 -10.47 -1.98 10.12
CA LYS A 13 -10.71 -2.81 8.94
C LYS A 13 -9.69 -3.96 8.82
N ARG A 14 -10.07 -4.96 8.02
CA ARG A 14 -9.15 -6.02 7.60
C ARG A 14 -8.04 -5.41 6.76
N ILE A 15 -6.82 -5.92 6.93
CA ILE A 15 -5.63 -5.35 6.32
C ILE A 15 -5.72 -5.28 4.79
N GLU A 16 -6.39 -6.24 4.15
CA GLU A 16 -6.61 -6.27 2.70
C GLU A 16 -7.39 -5.06 2.16
N TYR A 17 -8.31 -4.50 2.94
CA TYR A 17 -9.09 -3.32 2.57
C TYR A 17 -8.42 -2.04 3.04
N SER A 18 -7.80 -2.11 4.22
CA SER A 18 -6.98 -1.05 4.79
C SER A 18 -5.85 -0.63 3.81
N LEU A 19 -5.13 -1.57 3.20
CA LEU A 19 -4.06 -1.25 2.24
C LEU A 19 -4.55 -0.51 0.98
N GLN A 20 -5.82 -0.66 0.60
CA GLN A 20 -6.39 0.00 -0.58
C GLN A 20 -6.59 1.51 -0.41
N TYR A 21 -6.40 2.03 0.80
CA TYR A 21 -6.38 3.48 1.03
C TYR A 21 -5.12 4.14 0.49
N ILE A 22 -4.07 3.35 0.21
CA ILE A 22 -2.86 3.85 -0.44
C ILE A 22 -3.14 4.00 -1.94
N TYR A 23 -2.93 5.19 -2.48
CA TYR A 23 -3.08 5.49 -3.88
C TYR A 23 -2.10 4.65 -4.73
N GLY A 24 -2.67 3.86 -5.64
CA GLY A 24 -1.95 2.90 -6.47
C GLY A 24 -2.09 1.45 -6.02
N ILE A 25 -2.65 1.19 -4.83
CA ILE A 25 -2.89 -0.17 -4.33
C ILE A 25 -4.37 -0.53 -4.49
N GLY A 26 -4.64 -1.46 -5.40
CA GLY A 26 -5.97 -2.08 -5.58
C GLY A 26 -6.15 -3.38 -4.80
N PRO A 27 -7.32 -4.04 -4.90
CA PRO A 27 -7.62 -5.27 -4.17
C PRO A 27 -6.70 -6.44 -4.56
N GLN A 28 -6.31 -6.54 -5.84
CA GLN A 28 -5.35 -7.55 -6.30
C GLN A 28 -3.96 -7.32 -5.70
N LEU A 29 -3.47 -6.08 -5.77
CA LEU A 29 -2.16 -5.70 -5.25
C LEU A 29 -2.08 -5.87 -3.74
N ALA A 30 -3.12 -5.48 -3.01
CA ALA A 30 -3.20 -5.66 -1.56
C ALA A 30 -3.03 -7.14 -1.18
N ARG A 31 -3.71 -8.07 -1.88
CA ARG A 31 -3.55 -9.52 -1.63
C ARG A 31 -2.16 -10.03 -1.99
N GLN A 32 -1.57 -9.54 -3.07
CA GLN A 32 -0.19 -9.91 -3.46
C GLN A 32 0.82 -9.45 -2.41
N ILE A 33 0.74 -8.19 -1.98
CA ILE A 33 1.61 -7.62 -0.94
C ILE A 33 1.50 -8.41 0.36
N LEU A 34 0.28 -8.76 0.78
CA LEU A 34 0.06 -9.55 2.00
C LEU A 34 0.62 -10.96 1.88
N LYS A 35 0.47 -11.59 0.72
CA LYS A 35 1.03 -12.92 0.44
C LYS A 35 2.57 -12.88 0.46
N GLU A 36 3.18 -11.86 -0.14
CA GLU A 36 4.64 -11.66 -0.13
C GLU A 36 5.18 -11.32 1.26
N ALA A 37 4.44 -10.53 2.04
CA ALA A 37 4.78 -10.21 3.41
C ALA A 37 4.56 -11.39 4.38
N GLY A 38 3.82 -12.42 3.96
CA GLY A 38 3.47 -13.59 4.77
C GLY A 38 2.47 -13.25 5.89
N ILE A 39 1.51 -12.38 5.61
CA ILE A 39 0.51 -11.90 6.56
C ILE A 39 -0.88 -12.34 6.09
N ASP A 40 -1.72 -12.77 7.05
CA ASP A 40 -3.09 -13.15 6.75
C ASP A 40 -3.93 -11.92 6.33
N ALA A 41 -4.63 -12.04 5.20
CA ALA A 41 -5.53 -11.02 4.70
C ALA A 41 -6.77 -10.80 5.58
N GLY A 42 -7.10 -11.79 6.41
CA GLY A 42 -8.16 -11.70 7.42
C GLY A 42 -7.81 -10.89 8.66
N ALA A 43 -6.53 -10.61 8.89
CA ALA A 43 -6.08 -9.89 10.08
C ALA A 43 -6.59 -8.44 10.10
N LYS A 44 -6.87 -7.92 11.29
CA LYS A 44 -7.20 -6.49 11.45
C LYS A 44 -5.92 -5.67 11.33
N ALA A 45 -6.00 -4.52 10.67
CA ALA A 45 -4.85 -3.61 10.57
C ALA A 45 -4.35 -3.16 11.95
N GLY A 46 -5.26 -2.99 12.93
CA GLY A 46 -4.90 -2.64 14.30
C GLY A 46 -4.24 -3.75 15.12
N SER A 47 -4.29 -5.01 14.68
CA SER A 47 -3.63 -6.14 15.37
C SER A 47 -2.25 -6.46 14.81
N LEU A 48 -1.76 -5.68 13.83
CA LEU A 48 -0.45 -5.88 13.26
C LEU A 48 0.65 -5.45 14.23
N THR A 49 1.69 -6.28 14.30
CA THR A 49 2.93 -5.97 14.99
C THR A 49 3.77 -4.96 14.21
N GLU A 50 4.69 -4.25 14.87
CA GLU A 50 5.58 -3.31 14.19
C GLU A 50 6.44 -3.99 13.11
N ASP A 51 6.87 -5.23 13.35
CA ASP A 51 7.61 -6.04 12.39
C ASP A 51 6.79 -6.39 11.13
N GLU A 52 5.51 -6.70 11.30
CA GLU A 52 4.58 -6.93 10.18
C GLU A 52 4.36 -5.67 9.35
N VAL A 53 4.19 -4.53 10.03
CA VAL A 53 4.06 -3.23 9.37
C VAL A 53 5.33 -2.91 8.58
N ALA A 54 6.51 -3.16 9.15
CA ALA A 54 7.80 -2.96 8.48
C ALA A 54 7.97 -3.88 7.27
N ARG A 55 7.55 -5.16 7.36
CA ARG A 55 7.56 -6.11 6.23
C ARG A 55 6.68 -5.61 5.08
N ILE A 56 5.44 -5.19 5.38
CA ILE A 56 4.53 -4.65 4.37
C ILE A 56 5.14 -3.39 3.73
N ALA A 57 5.65 -2.46 4.54
CA ALA A 57 6.27 -1.23 4.04
C ALA A 57 7.50 -1.53 3.15
N GLY A 58 8.28 -2.55 3.51
CA GLY A 58 9.42 -3.02 2.72
C GLY A 58 9.02 -3.59 1.35
N VAL A 59 7.94 -4.38 1.30
CA VAL A 59 7.40 -4.91 0.02
C VAL A 59 6.84 -3.78 -0.83
N VAL A 60 6.06 -2.88 -0.24
CA VAL A 60 5.44 -1.75 -0.95
C VAL A 60 6.51 -0.83 -1.56
N SER A 61 7.50 -0.43 -0.77
CA SER A 61 8.55 0.49 -1.23
C SER A 61 9.49 -0.10 -2.29
N ARG A 62 9.69 -1.43 -2.28
CA ARG A 62 10.59 -2.11 -3.22
C ARG A 62 9.91 -2.40 -4.57
N SER A 63 8.66 -2.84 -4.53
CA SER A 63 7.99 -3.42 -5.71
C SER A 63 6.99 -2.48 -6.36
N TYR A 64 6.53 -1.43 -5.68
CA TYR A 64 5.41 -0.61 -6.14
C TYR A 64 5.67 0.89 -6.05
N VAL A 65 5.30 1.60 -7.12
CA VAL A 65 5.28 3.06 -7.15
C VAL A 65 3.91 3.51 -6.64
N VAL A 66 3.88 4.12 -5.47
CA VAL A 66 2.63 4.54 -4.79
C VAL A 66 2.60 6.04 -4.52
N GLU A 67 1.40 6.56 -4.25
CA GLU A 67 1.16 7.93 -3.79
C GLU A 67 1.77 9.02 -4.68
N GLY A 68 2.54 9.94 -4.10
CA GLY A 68 3.04 11.14 -4.77
C GLY A 68 3.98 10.83 -5.94
N GLN A 69 4.68 9.69 -5.91
CA GLN A 69 5.49 9.29 -7.07
C GLN A 69 4.60 8.86 -8.24
N LEU A 70 3.57 8.06 -7.98
CA LEU A 70 2.62 7.62 -9.01
C LEU A 70 1.85 8.80 -9.61
N ARG A 71 1.38 9.72 -8.75
CA ARG A 71 0.67 10.93 -9.20
C ARG A 71 1.53 11.79 -10.12
N ARG A 72 2.80 12.01 -9.76
CA ARG A 72 3.75 12.76 -10.59
C ARG A 72 4.02 12.06 -11.93
N GLN A 73 4.20 10.75 -11.92
CA GLN A 73 4.42 9.98 -13.15
C GLN A 73 3.21 10.07 -14.10
N VAL A 74 1.98 9.96 -13.56
CA VAL A 74 0.75 10.12 -14.36
C VAL A 74 0.67 11.52 -14.96
N GLN A 75 0.94 12.57 -14.18
CA GLN A 75 0.96 13.94 -14.69
C GLN A 75 1.99 14.16 -15.80
N GLN A 76 3.21 13.64 -15.64
CA GLN A 76 4.26 13.71 -16.66
C GLN A 76 3.87 12.96 -17.94
N ASN A 77 3.28 11.76 -17.80
CA ASN A 77 2.80 10.99 -18.94
C ASN A 77 1.70 11.74 -19.72
N ILE A 78 0.78 12.42 -19.02
CA ILE A 78 -0.26 13.24 -19.64
C ILE A 78 0.35 14.46 -20.33
N ALA A 79 1.28 15.16 -19.68
CA ALA A 79 1.94 16.34 -20.24
C ALA A 79 2.69 15.98 -21.54
N ARG A 80 3.41 14.86 -21.55
CA ARG A 80 4.14 14.35 -22.72
C ARG A 80 3.25 14.06 -23.93
N LEU A 81 2.00 13.69 -23.73
CA LEU A 81 1.05 13.39 -24.83
C LEU A 81 0.31 14.64 -25.34
N LYS A 82 0.44 15.77 -24.64
CA LYS A 82 -0.13 17.05 -25.06
C LYS A 82 0.81 17.89 -25.93
N GLU A 83 2.11 17.62 -25.87
CA GLU A 83 3.10 18.09 -26.84
C GLU A 83 3.07 17.24 -28.11
#